data_AF-A0A1I7RSF6-F1
#
_entry.id   AF-A0A1I7RSF6-F1
#
_cell.length_a   1.000
_cell.length_b   1.000
_cell.length_c   1.000
_cell.angle_alpha   90.00
_cell.angle_beta   90.00
_cell.angle_gamma   90.00
#
_symmetry.space_group_name_H-M   'P 1'
#
loop_
_entity.id
_entity.type
_entity.pdbx_description
1 polymer ?
#
loop_
_entity_poly.entity_id
_entity_poly.type
_entity_poly.pdbx_seq_one_letter_code
_entity_poly.pdbx_strand_id
1 'polypeptide(L)'
;MCKKNNIFSFPQSAIRILFQLIDLKTGQVTKTLIGQVAEGVNDVQARFTATGEHILYYHNGLQTLRAYRVNDGQLIGTLRPHSRVTTWTSDNSGQEIVMGGLDGSLLTTFLYDEKIYPDSQKSLAHLPSRRYLADHLNIVVDDPASNDNTEFRNLTVLTKAVQKFKSLINKDQQSSQVCSIQ
;
A
#
# COMPACT_ATOMS: atom_id res chain seq x y z
N MET A 1 -0.36 33.93 56.24
CA MET A 1 -1.43 33.30 55.44
C MET A 1 -1.56 34.12 54.17
N CYS A 2 -1.42 33.66 52.92
CA CYS A 2 -1.63 32.35 52.31
C CYS A 2 -0.47 31.99 51.35
N LYS A 3 0.01 30.75 51.42
CA LYS A 3 0.80 30.13 50.33
C LYS A 3 -0.17 29.89 49.16
N LYS A 4 0.03 30.55 48.02
CA LYS A 4 -0.62 30.15 46.77
C LYS A 4 0.01 28.82 46.35
N ASN A 5 -0.80 27.76 46.39
CA ASN A 5 -0.44 26.46 45.83
C ASN A 5 -0.16 26.66 44.34
N ASN A 6 1.11 26.59 43.96
CA ASN A 6 1.48 26.26 42.60
C ASN A 6 0.97 24.84 42.35
N ILE A 7 -0.24 24.75 41.79
CA ILE A 7 -0.68 23.58 41.06
C ILE A 7 0.41 23.37 40.02
N PHE A 8 1.17 22.29 40.16
CA PHE A 8 2.09 21.83 39.13
C PHE A 8 1.27 21.72 37.84
N SER A 9 1.38 22.70 36.95
CA SER A 9 1.07 22.48 35.55
C SER A 9 2.11 21.50 35.06
N PHE A 10 1.77 20.21 35.07
CA PHE A 10 2.56 19.22 34.35
C PHE A 10 2.70 19.76 32.92
N PRO A 11 3.92 20.07 32.44
CA PRO A 11 4.08 20.38 31.03
C PRO A 11 3.58 19.15 30.30
N GLN A 12 2.61 19.34 29.43
CA GLN A 12 2.00 18.29 28.62
C GLN A 12 3.14 17.47 28.00
N SER A 13 3.44 16.33 28.61
CA SER A 13 4.64 15.56 28.32
C SER A 13 4.42 14.96 26.95
N ALA A 14 4.93 15.63 25.92
CA ALA A 14 4.82 15.18 24.56
C ALA A 14 5.49 13.81 24.46
N ILE A 15 4.69 12.76 24.37
CA ILE A 15 5.18 11.41 24.18
C ILE A 15 5.86 11.39 22.82
N ARG A 16 7.16 11.10 22.83
CA ARG A 16 8.00 11.07 21.64
C ARG A 16 8.10 9.66 21.12
N ILE A 17 7.94 9.52 19.83
CA ILE A 17 8.18 8.26 19.13
C ILE A 17 9.58 8.26 18.52
N LEU A 18 10.16 7.07 18.41
CA LEU A 18 11.46 6.83 17.81
C LEU A 18 11.34 5.56 16.96
N PHE A 19 11.79 5.61 15.72
CA PHE A 19 11.79 4.44 14.83
C PHE A 19 13.20 4.14 14.36
N GLN A 20 13.70 2.96 14.74
CA GLN A 20 15.08 2.55 14.54
C GLN A 20 15.17 1.17 13.90
N LEU A 21 16.12 1.02 13.01
CA LEU A 21 16.55 -0.26 12.46
C LEU A 21 17.68 -0.79 13.34
N ILE A 22 17.48 -1.98 13.90
CA ILE A 22 18.42 -2.64 14.81
C ILE A 22 18.89 -3.93 14.15
N ASP A 23 20.21 -4.13 14.10
CA ASP A 23 20.78 -5.41 13.75
C ASP A 23 20.72 -6.34 14.97
N LEU A 24 19.94 -7.42 14.85
CA LEU A 24 19.72 -8.37 15.94
C LEU A 24 20.96 -9.22 16.25
N LYS A 25 21.92 -9.35 15.30
CA LYS A 25 23.15 -10.12 15.56
C LYS A 25 24.10 -9.36 16.48
N THR A 26 24.24 -8.06 16.25
CA THR A 26 25.15 -7.18 17.00
C THR A 26 24.46 -6.44 18.14
N GLY A 27 23.14 -6.34 18.12
CA GLY A 27 22.34 -5.53 19.05
C GLY A 27 22.48 -4.03 18.84
N GLN A 28 23.17 -3.59 17.78
CA GLN A 28 23.41 -2.18 17.52
C GLN A 28 22.31 -1.57 16.65
N VAL A 29 22.04 -0.29 16.89
CA VAL A 29 21.17 0.51 16.03
C VAL A 29 21.92 0.82 14.73
N THR A 30 21.50 0.21 13.64
CA THR A 30 22.05 0.44 12.30
C THR A 30 21.66 1.82 11.79
N LYS A 31 20.37 2.18 11.93
CA LYS A 31 19.81 3.45 11.44
C LYS A 31 18.67 3.95 12.31
N THR A 32 18.53 5.27 12.38
CA THR A 32 17.33 5.93 12.91
C THR A 32 16.52 6.47 11.74
N LEU A 33 15.34 5.90 11.49
CA LEU A 33 14.48 6.20 10.35
C LEU A 33 13.54 7.38 10.64
N ILE A 34 13.03 7.46 11.87
CA ILE A 34 12.29 8.62 12.37
C ILE A 34 12.98 9.07 13.65
N GLY A 35 13.45 10.31 13.64
CA GLY A 35 14.02 10.95 14.83
C GLY A 35 12.98 11.13 15.95
N GLN A 36 13.40 11.65 17.08
CA GLN A 36 12.47 11.87 18.20
C GLN A 36 11.43 12.94 17.85
N VAL A 37 10.22 12.51 17.47
CA VAL A 37 9.10 13.38 17.10
C VAL A 37 7.99 13.27 18.14
N ALA A 38 7.40 14.42 18.49
CA ALA A 38 6.25 14.51 19.38
C ALA A 38 4.97 14.17 18.59
N GLU A 39 4.57 12.90 18.56
CA GLU A 39 3.41 12.42 17.79
C GLU A 39 2.31 11.80 18.68
N GLY A 40 2.56 11.67 20.00
CA GLY A 40 1.62 11.04 20.94
C GLY A 40 1.70 9.51 20.92
N VAL A 41 0.81 8.84 21.66
CA VAL A 41 0.70 7.37 21.66
C VAL A 41 -0.34 6.98 20.62
N ASN A 42 0.12 6.52 19.46
CA ASN A 42 -0.72 5.91 18.45
C ASN A 42 -0.24 4.49 18.18
N ASP A 43 -1.16 3.64 17.73
CA ASP A 43 -0.77 2.32 17.23
C ASP A 43 0.00 2.48 15.92
N VAL A 44 1.11 1.76 15.84
CA VAL A 44 2.08 1.85 14.75
C VAL A 44 2.45 0.44 14.35
N GLN A 45 2.34 0.17 13.05
CA GLN A 45 2.75 -1.12 12.50
C GLN A 45 3.85 -0.88 11.46
N ALA A 46 4.91 -1.68 11.55
CA ALA A 46 6.01 -1.64 10.61
C ALA A 46 6.33 -3.05 10.11
N ARG A 47 6.61 -3.18 8.81
CA ARG A 47 6.98 -4.46 8.19
C ARG A 47 7.94 -4.23 7.03
N PHE A 48 8.89 -5.14 6.85
CA PHE A 48 9.72 -5.19 5.67
C PHE A 48 8.91 -5.60 4.43
N THR A 49 9.32 -5.15 3.26
CA THR A 49 8.91 -5.76 1.99
C THR A 49 9.45 -7.19 1.89
N ALA A 50 8.90 -8.00 1.00
CA ALA A 50 9.34 -9.39 0.79
C ALA A 50 10.83 -9.49 0.44
N THR A 51 11.38 -8.50 -0.26
CA THR A 51 12.82 -8.40 -0.58
C THR A 51 13.67 -7.93 0.60
N GLY A 52 13.07 -7.29 1.60
CA GLY A 52 13.77 -6.70 2.74
C GLY A 52 14.49 -5.38 2.43
N GLU A 53 14.29 -4.81 1.25
CA GLU A 53 15.00 -3.59 0.81
C GLU A 53 14.31 -2.31 1.28
N HIS A 54 13.01 -2.39 1.60
CA HIS A 54 12.22 -1.30 2.13
C HIS A 54 11.46 -1.71 3.40
N ILE A 55 11.16 -0.71 4.23
CA ILE A 55 10.32 -0.85 5.41
C ILE A 55 9.10 0.03 5.23
N LEU A 56 7.93 -0.58 5.35
CA LEU A 56 6.65 0.09 5.38
C LEU A 56 6.29 0.40 6.83
N TYR A 57 6.07 1.67 7.11
CA TYR A 57 5.73 2.21 8.43
C TYR A 57 4.35 2.87 8.34
N TYR A 58 3.36 2.29 9.01
CA TYR A 58 2.02 2.85 9.08
C TYR A 58 1.76 3.50 10.43
N HIS A 59 1.35 4.77 10.38
CA HIS A 59 0.94 5.51 11.56
C HIS A 59 -0.57 5.64 11.60
N ASN A 60 -1.22 4.96 12.55
CA ASN A 60 -2.67 4.86 12.59
C ASN A 60 -3.36 6.22 12.87
N GLY A 61 -2.77 7.06 13.72
CA GLY A 61 -3.33 8.36 14.06
C GLY A 61 -3.31 9.39 12.91
N LEU A 62 -2.33 9.27 12.01
CA LEU A 62 -2.21 10.14 10.82
C LEU A 62 -2.77 9.49 9.56
N GLN A 63 -3.09 8.19 9.62
CA GLN A 63 -3.46 7.37 8.47
C GLN A 63 -2.48 7.53 7.31
N THR A 64 -1.18 7.46 7.63
CA THR A 64 -0.11 7.57 6.63
C THR A 64 0.72 6.30 6.60
N LEU A 65 0.90 5.74 5.41
CA LEU A 65 1.90 4.72 5.13
C LEU A 65 3.15 5.38 4.56
N ARG A 66 4.29 5.23 5.22
CA ARG A 66 5.59 5.76 4.80
C ARG A 66 6.49 4.59 4.42
N ALA A 67 7.17 4.70 3.29
CA ALA A 67 8.14 3.71 2.84
C ALA A 67 9.56 4.24 3.01
N TYR A 68 10.38 3.54 3.79
CA TYR A 68 11.79 3.88 4.00
C TYR A 68 12.68 2.86 3.32
N ARG A 69 13.74 3.30 2.64
CA ARG A 69 14.78 2.42 2.10
C ARG A 69 15.68 1.96 3.24
N VAL A 70 15.97 0.66 3.32
CA VAL A 70 16.76 0.07 4.41
C VAL A 70 18.23 0.50 4.36
N ASN A 71 18.79 0.61 3.15
CA ASN A 71 20.21 0.87 2.95
C ASN A 71 20.64 2.26 3.49
N ASP A 72 19.94 3.33 3.09
CA ASP A 72 20.26 4.70 3.49
C ASP A 72 19.33 5.28 4.57
N GLY A 73 18.20 4.63 4.84
CA GLY A 73 17.17 5.13 5.77
C GLY A 73 16.33 6.26 5.20
N GLN A 74 16.41 6.53 3.89
CA GLN A 74 15.69 7.64 3.26
C GLN A 74 14.20 7.31 3.11
N LEU A 75 13.34 8.31 3.35
CA LEU A 75 11.92 8.25 3.01
C LEU A 75 11.76 8.29 1.49
N ILE A 76 11.22 7.23 0.91
CA ILE A 76 10.95 7.11 -0.53
C ILE A 76 9.64 7.76 -0.90
N GLY A 77 8.60 7.54 -0.08
CA GLY A 77 7.28 8.06 -0.35
C GLY A 77 6.37 8.00 0.86
N THR A 78 5.32 8.82 0.81
CA THR A 78 4.23 8.82 1.78
C THR A 78 2.91 8.67 1.04
N LEU A 79 2.14 7.66 1.43
CA LEU A 79 0.80 7.40 0.94
C LEU A 79 -0.21 7.67 2.05
N ARG A 80 -1.30 8.35 1.70
CA ARG A 80 -2.46 8.58 2.57
C ARG A 80 -3.64 7.79 2.01
N PRO A 81 -3.85 6.54 2.45
CA PRO A 81 -5.02 5.77 2.07
C PRO A 81 -6.30 6.46 2.57
N HIS A 82 -7.38 6.31 1.81
CA HIS A 82 -8.69 6.88 2.13
C HIS A 82 -9.25 6.35 3.46
N SER A 83 -8.93 5.10 3.77
CA SER A 83 -9.41 4.37 4.93
C SER A 83 -8.26 3.90 5.79
N ARG A 84 -8.56 3.59 7.06
CA ARG A 84 -7.58 3.01 7.96
C ARG A 84 -7.12 1.67 7.41
N VAL A 85 -5.81 1.52 7.19
CA VAL A 85 -5.24 0.24 6.75
C VAL A 85 -5.26 -0.77 7.88
N THR A 86 -5.77 -1.96 7.61
CA THR A 86 -5.82 -3.09 8.55
C THR A 86 -4.74 -4.12 8.26
N THR A 87 -4.42 -4.32 6.99
CA THR A 87 -3.41 -5.27 6.53
C THR A 87 -2.76 -4.78 5.24
N TRP A 88 -1.53 -5.20 5.01
CA TRP A 88 -0.85 -5.02 3.75
C TRP A 88 0.12 -6.16 3.47
N THR A 89 0.40 -6.37 2.19
CA THR A 89 1.43 -7.29 1.70
C THR A 89 2.14 -6.66 0.51
N SER A 90 3.40 -6.99 0.33
CA SER A 90 4.11 -6.73 -0.92
C SER A 90 4.07 -7.96 -1.80
N ASP A 91 4.32 -7.77 -3.09
CA ASP A 91 4.65 -8.83 -4.01
C ASP A 91 6.07 -9.38 -3.73
N ASN A 92 6.44 -10.45 -4.45
CA ASN A 92 7.76 -11.07 -4.34
C ASN A 92 8.90 -10.15 -4.82
N SER A 93 8.63 -9.21 -5.74
CA SER A 93 9.63 -8.25 -6.20
C SER A 93 9.78 -7.06 -5.26
N GLY A 94 8.85 -6.86 -4.32
CA GLY A 94 8.85 -5.76 -3.36
C GLY A 94 8.37 -4.42 -3.91
N GLN A 95 8.02 -4.35 -5.20
CA GLN A 95 7.59 -3.13 -5.90
C GLN A 95 6.09 -2.88 -5.79
N GLU A 96 5.27 -3.91 -5.72
CA GLU A 96 3.82 -3.77 -5.63
C GLU A 96 3.35 -4.01 -4.20
N ILE A 97 2.51 -3.11 -3.70
CA ILE A 97 1.98 -3.15 -2.35
C ILE A 97 0.47 -3.17 -2.45
N VAL A 98 -0.15 -4.20 -1.87
CA VAL A 98 -1.60 -4.32 -1.74
C VAL A 98 -1.97 -4.10 -0.28
N MET A 99 -2.92 -3.19 -0.05
CA MET A 99 -3.44 -2.82 1.27
C MET A 99 -4.94 -3.09 1.35
N GLY A 100 -5.38 -3.58 2.51
CA GLY A 100 -6.79 -3.67 2.88
C GLY A 100 -7.16 -2.57 3.86
N GLY A 101 -8.22 -1.81 3.55
CA GLY A 101 -8.84 -0.82 4.41
C GLY A 101 -9.88 -1.43 5.34
N LEU A 102 -10.17 -0.72 6.44
CA LEU A 102 -11.19 -1.11 7.42
C LEU A 102 -12.62 -1.08 6.83
N ASP A 103 -12.84 -0.22 5.85
CA ASP A 103 -14.09 -0.06 5.08
C ASP A 103 -14.28 -1.16 4.01
N GLY A 104 -13.36 -2.13 3.93
CA GLY A 104 -13.36 -3.16 2.90
C GLY A 104 -12.77 -2.71 1.56
N SER A 105 -12.17 -1.51 1.49
CA SER A 105 -11.46 -1.06 0.30
C SER A 105 -10.14 -1.84 0.11
N LEU A 106 -9.78 -2.09 -1.15
CA LEU A 106 -8.47 -2.61 -1.53
C LEU A 106 -7.72 -1.55 -2.31
N LEU A 107 -6.48 -1.28 -1.91
CA LEU A 107 -5.61 -0.30 -2.56
C LEU A 107 -4.32 -0.98 -2.99
N THR A 108 -4.08 -1.01 -4.30
CA THR A 108 -2.81 -1.45 -4.88
C THR A 108 -1.98 -0.23 -5.24
N THR A 109 -0.72 -0.20 -4.83
CA THR A 109 0.21 0.90 -5.08
C THR A 109 1.56 0.36 -5.51
N PHE A 110 2.23 1.09 -6.40
CA PHE A 110 3.58 0.76 -6.86
C PHE A 110 4.59 1.62 -6.11
N LEU A 111 5.61 0.98 -5.53
CA LEU A 111 6.75 1.60 -4.87
C LEU A 111 7.84 1.84 -5.92
N TYR A 112 7.99 3.10 -6.30
CA TYR A 112 9.01 3.52 -7.25
C TYR A 112 10.33 3.83 -6.52
N ASP A 113 11.38 3.09 -6.84
CA ASP A 113 12.73 3.33 -6.35
C ASP A 113 13.77 2.99 -7.43
N GLU A 114 14.32 4.01 -8.08
CA GLU A 114 15.31 3.86 -9.15
C GLU A 114 16.63 3.23 -8.68
N LYS A 115 17.02 3.43 -7.41
CA LYS A 115 18.33 2.92 -6.92
C LYS A 115 18.32 1.41 -6.73
N ILE A 116 17.17 0.87 -6.35
CA ILE A 116 17.00 -0.56 -6.07
C ILE A 116 16.45 -1.27 -7.31
N TYR A 117 15.49 -0.65 -7.99
CA TYR A 117 14.82 -1.20 -9.15
C TYR A 117 15.12 -0.31 -10.38
N PRO A 118 16.23 -0.53 -11.10
CA PRO A 118 16.62 0.32 -12.24
C PRO A 118 15.62 0.26 -13.39
N ASP A 119 14.90 -0.86 -13.56
CA ASP A 119 13.85 -1.03 -14.57
C ASP A 119 12.44 -0.64 -14.06
N SER A 120 12.32 -0.10 -12.84
CA SER A 120 11.02 0.28 -12.26
C SER A 120 10.24 1.27 -13.14
N GLN A 121 10.94 2.15 -13.86
CA GLN A 121 10.30 3.11 -14.77
C GLN A 121 9.63 2.40 -15.95
N LYS A 122 10.23 1.33 -16.47
CA LYS A 122 9.63 0.50 -17.54
C LYS A 122 8.43 -0.24 -16.99
N SER A 123 8.57 -0.92 -15.86
CA SER A 123 7.45 -1.61 -15.19
C SER A 123 6.27 -0.67 -14.93
N LEU A 124 6.55 0.55 -14.47
CA LEU A 124 5.53 1.57 -14.24
C LEU A 124 4.85 2.03 -15.53
N ALA A 125 5.60 2.15 -16.63
CA ALA A 125 5.07 2.52 -17.95
C ALA A 125 4.15 1.43 -18.55
N HIS A 126 4.41 0.15 -18.23
CA HIS A 126 3.54 -0.96 -18.63
C HIS A 126 2.20 -1.00 -17.88
N LEU A 127 2.02 -0.23 -16.80
CA LEU A 127 0.72 -0.18 -16.11
C LEU A 127 -0.35 0.48 -16.98
N PRO A 128 -1.58 -0.08 -17.04
CA PRO A 128 -2.63 0.41 -17.93
C PRO A 128 -3.03 1.87 -17.64
N SER A 129 -2.93 2.29 -16.37
CA SER A 129 -3.20 3.67 -15.94
C SER A 129 -2.10 4.67 -16.32
N ARG A 130 -0.96 4.20 -16.82
CA ARG A 130 0.25 4.99 -17.10
C ARG A 130 0.68 4.91 -18.56
N ARG A 131 -0.18 4.46 -19.46
CA ARG A 131 0.09 4.31 -20.90
C ARG A 131 0.66 5.59 -21.56
N TYR A 132 0.17 6.76 -21.16
CA TYR A 132 0.72 8.04 -21.62
C TYR A 132 2.21 8.25 -21.26
N LEU A 133 2.68 7.70 -20.12
CA LEU A 133 4.10 7.72 -19.77
C LEU A 133 4.92 6.84 -20.69
N ALA A 134 4.39 5.69 -21.12
CA ALA A 134 5.07 4.82 -22.06
C ALA A 134 5.29 5.52 -23.40
N ASP A 135 4.24 6.17 -23.92
CA ASP A 135 4.31 6.96 -25.16
C ASP A 135 5.33 8.09 -25.03
N HIS A 136 5.31 8.83 -23.91
CA HIS A 136 6.24 9.92 -23.66
C HIS A 136 7.72 9.45 -23.57
N LEU A 137 7.95 8.27 -23.01
CA LEU A 137 9.29 7.70 -22.84
C LEU A 137 9.75 6.89 -24.07
N ASN A 138 8.93 6.82 -25.13
CA ASN A 138 9.15 5.97 -26.30
C ASN A 138 9.47 4.51 -25.92
N ILE A 139 8.83 4.00 -24.86
CA ILE A 139 8.95 2.61 -24.46
C ILE A 139 7.95 1.82 -25.30
N VAL A 140 8.45 0.86 -26.07
CA VAL A 140 7.58 -0.07 -26.80
C VAL A 140 6.91 -0.97 -25.76
N VAL A 141 5.64 -0.67 -25.48
CA VAL A 141 4.78 -1.54 -24.70
C VAL A 141 4.14 -2.50 -25.67
N ASP A 142 4.60 -3.75 -25.67
CA ASP A 142 3.88 -4.83 -26.34
C ASP A 142 2.53 -4.95 -25.63
N ASP A 143 1.45 -4.45 -26.26
CA ASP A 143 0.11 -4.61 -25.74
C ASP A 143 -0.21 -6.12 -25.72
N PRO A 144 -0.38 -6.77 -24.55
CA PRO A 144 -0.98 -8.10 -24.54
C PRO A 144 -2.42 -8.07 -25.09
N ALA A 145 -3.04 -6.87 -25.15
CA ALA A 145 -4.34 -6.63 -25.74
C ALA A 145 -4.39 -6.77 -27.28
N SER A 146 -3.27 -6.88 -27.99
CA SER A 146 -3.31 -7.25 -29.42
C SER A 146 -3.49 -8.76 -29.64
N ASN A 147 -3.39 -9.57 -28.58
CA ASN A 147 -3.76 -10.99 -28.57
C ASN A 147 -5.06 -11.23 -27.78
N ASP A 148 -5.92 -10.22 -27.67
CA ASP A 148 -7.26 -10.37 -27.16
C ASP A 148 -8.19 -10.94 -28.24
N ASN A 149 -8.30 -12.27 -28.24
CA ASN A 149 -9.52 -12.97 -28.63
C ASN A 149 -10.71 -12.66 -27.69
N THR A 150 -10.61 -11.63 -26.84
CA THR A 150 -11.71 -11.03 -26.09
C THR A 150 -12.33 -9.88 -26.88
N GLU A 151 -12.57 -10.12 -28.17
CA GLU A 151 -13.41 -9.26 -29.00
C GLU A 151 -14.79 -9.13 -28.30
N PHE A 152 -15.22 -7.89 -28.03
CA PHE A 152 -16.51 -7.55 -27.39
C PHE A 152 -17.74 -8.17 -28.10
N ARG A 153 -17.57 -8.78 -29.28
CA ARG A 153 -18.57 -9.59 -29.98
C ARG A 153 -18.92 -10.89 -29.23
N ASN A 154 -18.00 -11.43 -28.45
CA ASN A 154 -18.22 -12.63 -27.63
C ASN A 154 -19.01 -12.36 -26.34
N LEU A 155 -19.22 -11.09 -25.96
CA LEU A 155 -20.09 -10.71 -24.85
C LEU A 155 -21.54 -11.12 -25.09
N THR A 156 -22.01 -11.19 -26.34
CA THR A 156 -23.37 -11.65 -26.62
C THR A 156 -23.54 -13.14 -26.29
N VAL A 157 -22.49 -13.94 -26.49
CA VAL A 157 -22.46 -15.37 -26.14
C VAL A 157 -22.36 -15.55 -24.63
N LEU A 158 -21.48 -14.78 -23.97
CA LEU A 158 -21.37 -14.76 -22.51
C LEU A 158 -22.66 -14.26 -21.85
N THR A 159 -23.32 -13.24 -22.41
CA THR A 159 -24.59 -12.71 -21.90
C THR A 159 -25.70 -13.74 -22.06
N LYS A 160 -25.75 -14.48 -23.17
CA LYS A 160 -26.68 -15.62 -23.34
C LYS A 160 -26.38 -16.75 -22.38
N ALA A 161 -25.12 -17.08 -22.15
CA ALA A 161 -24.71 -18.10 -21.18
C ALA A 161 -25.06 -17.69 -19.75
N VAL A 162 -24.83 -16.43 -19.38
CA VAL A 162 -25.21 -15.83 -18.10
C VAL A 162 -26.73 -15.76 -17.94
N GLN A 163 -27.49 -15.38 -18.97
CA GLN A 163 -28.96 -15.40 -18.93
C GLN A 163 -29.49 -16.82 -18.75
N LYS A 164 -28.93 -17.79 -19.48
CA LYS A 164 -29.30 -19.20 -19.36
C LYS A 164 -28.95 -19.74 -17.98
N PHE A 165 -27.77 -19.40 -17.44
CA PHE A 165 -27.36 -19.75 -16.09
C PHE A 165 -28.28 -19.10 -15.02
N LYS A 166 -28.62 -17.82 -15.18
CA LYS A 166 -29.56 -17.10 -14.29
C LYS A 166 -30.97 -17.71 -14.34
N SER A 167 -31.40 -18.20 -15.49
CA SER A 167 -32.66 -18.94 -15.63
C SER A 167 -32.64 -20.32 -14.96
N LEU A 168 -31.45 -20.93 -14.83
CA LEU A 168 -31.25 -22.19 -14.11
C LEU A 168 -31.16 -21.96 -12.59
N ILE A 169 -30.53 -20.87 -12.14
CA ILE A 169 -30.47 -20.48 -10.71
C ILE A 169 -31.85 -20.13 -10.16
N ASN A 170 -32.73 -19.51 -10.96
CA ASN A 170 -34.08 -19.16 -10.52
C ASN A 170 -34.98 -20.37 -10.22
N LYS A 171 -34.55 -21.61 -10.48
CA LYS A 171 -35.31 -22.82 -10.13
C LYS A 171 -35.06 -23.33 -8.71
N ASP A 172 -33.94 -23.01 -8.07
CA ASP A 172 -33.62 -23.47 -6.72
C ASP A 172 -33.05 -22.32 -5.88
N GLN A 173 -33.82 -21.86 -4.90
CA GLN A 173 -33.48 -20.73 -4.05
C GLN A 173 -32.27 -20.99 -3.13
N GLN A 174 -31.53 -19.90 -2.90
CA GLN A 174 -30.63 -19.54 -1.77
C GLN A 174 -29.15 -20.00 -1.79
N SER A 175 -28.25 -19.13 -2.22
CA SER A 175 -27.36 -18.36 -1.30
C SER A 175 -26.59 -17.28 -2.08
N SER A 176 -26.24 -16.20 -1.37
CA SER A 176 -25.67 -14.93 -1.86
C SER A 176 -24.42 -15.07 -2.74
N GLN A 177 -24.40 -14.37 -3.87
CA GLN A 177 -23.19 -14.17 -4.68
C GLN A 177 -22.66 -12.75 -4.52
N VAL A 178 -21.35 -12.63 -4.28
CA VAL A 178 -20.58 -11.38 -4.38
C VAL A 178 -19.95 -11.35 -5.76
N CYS A 179 -20.20 -10.29 -6.52
CA CYS A 179 -19.54 -10.06 -7.80
C CYS A 179 -18.81 -8.73 -7.71
N SER A 180 -17.48 -8.76 -7.71
CA SER A 180 -16.64 -7.58 -7.89
C SER A 180 -16.63 -7.21 -9.37
N ILE A 181 -17.01 -5.98 -9.68
CA ILE A 181 -16.79 -5.37 -10.99
C ILE A 181 -15.55 -4.49 -10.86
N GLN A 182 -14.57 -4.77 -11.72
CA GLN A 182 -13.41 -3.93 -11.98
C GLN A 182 -13.81 -2.82 -12.96
#